data_AF-A0A8T7HLH5-F1
#
_entry.id   AF-A0A8T7HLH5-F1
#
_cell.length_a   1.000
_cell.length_b   1.000
_cell.length_c   1.000
_cell.angle_alpha   90.00
_cell.angle_beta   90.00
_cell.angle_gamma   90.00
#
_symmetry.space_group_name_H-M   'P 1'
#
loop_
_entity.id
_entity.type
_entity.pdbx_description
1 polymer ?
#
loop_
_entity_poly.entity_id
_entity_poly.type
_entity_poly.pdbx_seq_one_letter_code
_entity_poly.pdbx_strand_id
1 'polypeptide(L)' 'MTRLIKHSTDKPFIHITPSGDKVKICMCGVSKTYPFCDASHSKTKDEGGQLCCYDKEGNRLSSDEWAYQNDKEITDV' A
#
# COMPACT_ATOMS: atom_id res chain seq x y z
N MET A 1 -4.69 -6.51 18.54
CA MET A 1 -3.99 -7.63 17.86
C MET A 1 -3.39 -7.09 16.59
N THR A 2 -2.08 -6.93 16.54
CA THR A 2 -1.38 -6.39 15.36
C THR A 2 -1.17 -7.50 14.34
N ARG A 3 -1.38 -7.20 13.05
CA ARG A 3 -1.16 -8.14 11.95
C ARG A 3 -0.23 -7.50 10.92
N LEU A 4 0.79 -8.23 10.49
CA LEU A 4 1.60 -7.88 9.33
C LEU A 4 0.97 -8.52 8.08
N ILE A 5 0.59 -7.70 7.09
CA ILE A 5 0.02 -8.16 5.82
C ILE A 5 1.05 -7.92 4.72
N LYS A 6 1.48 -8.99 4.04
CA LYS A 6 2.37 -8.90 2.89
C LYS A 6 1.57 -8.65 1.62
N HIS A 7 1.79 -7.52 0.96
CA HIS A 7 1.31 -7.26 -0.39
C HIS A 7 2.37 -7.72 -1.41
N SER A 8 2.02 -8.67 -2.28
CA SER A 8 2.94 -9.23 -3.31
C SER A 8 2.64 -8.78 -4.73
N THR A 9 1.58 -7.99 -4.93
CA THR A 9 1.10 -7.57 -6.26
C THR A 9 1.17 -6.06 -6.39
N ASP A 10 1.76 -5.58 -7.47
CA ASP A 10 1.99 -4.16 -7.78
C ASP A 10 0.90 -3.57 -8.70
N LYS A 11 -0.14 -4.33 -9.00
CA LYS A 11 -1.19 -3.97 -9.97
C LYS A 11 -2.59 -4.13 -9.38
N PRO A 12 -3.54 -3.28 -9.76
CA PRO A 12 -4.91 -3.43 -9.32
C PRO A 12 -5.58 -4.65 -9.95
N PHE A 13 -6.47 -5.28 -9.19
CA PHE A 13 -7.38 -6.27 -9.73
C PHE A 13 -8.54 -5.55 -10.44
N ILE A 14 -8.84 -5.95 -11.67
CA ILE A 14 -9.91 -5.35 -12.48
C ILE A 14 -11.14 -6.25 -12.39
N HIS A 15 -12.16 -5.78 -11.68
CA HIS A 15 -13.46 -6.42 -11.61
C HIS A 15 -14.41 -5.81 -12.64
N ILE A 16 -15.14 -6.65 -13.37
CA ILE A 16 -16.20 -6.23 -14.30
C ILE A 16 -17.53 -6.51 -13.61
N THR A 17 -18.32 -5.45 -13.42
CA THR A 17 -19.66 -5.55 -12.79
C THR A 17 -20.69 -6.14 -13.77
N PRO A 18 -21.85 -6.60 -13.28
CA PRO A 18 -22.95 -7.03 -14.16
C PRO A 18 -23.45 -5.94 -15.13
N SER A 19 -23.31 -4.66 -14.78
CA SER A 19 -23.62 -3.52 -15.67
C SER A 19 -22.54 -3.26 -16.73
N GLY A 20 -21.40 -3.95 -16.68
CA GLY A 20 -20.27 -3.79 -17.60
C GLY A 20 -19.21 -2.79 -17.14
N ASP A 21 -19.40 -2.13 -16.00
CA ASP A 21 -18.46 -1.15 -15.47
C ASP A 21 -17.18 -1.81 -14.95
N LYS A 22 -16.04 -1.13 -15.15
CA LYS A 22 -14.73 -1.57 -14.68
C LYS A 22 -14.41 -0.95 -13.32
N VAL A 23 -14.31 -1.78 -12.29
CA VAL A 23 -13.87 -1.38 -10.96
C VAL A 23 -12.42 -1.84 -10.75
N LYS A 24 -11.55 -0.92 -10.33
CA LYS A 24 -10.13 -1.20 -10.06
C LYS A 24 -9.93 -1.33 -8.56
N ILE A 25 -9.63 -2.53 -8.08
CA ILE A 25 -9.40 -2.84 -6.67
C ILE A 25 -7.89 -2.80 -6.40
N CYS A 26 -7.48 -2.04 -5.38
CA CYS A 26 -6.09 -1.93 -4.98
C CYS A 26 -5.58 -3.26 -4.41
N MET A 27 -4.45 -3.73 -4.94
CA MET A 27 -3.72 -4.89 -4.38
C MET A 27 -2.31 -4.54 -3.92
N CYS A 28 -1.83 -3.32 -4.18
CA CYS A 28 -0.49 -2.86 -3.80
C CYS A 28 -0.39 -2.32 -2.36
N GLY A 29 -1.50 -2.06 -1.68
CA GLY A 29 -1.53 -1.60 -0.29
C GLY A 29 -1.24 -0.11 -0.08
N VAL A 30 -0.76 0.62 -1.09
CA VAL A 30 -0.36 2.05 -0.95
C VAL A 30 -1.43 3.05 -1.43
N SER A 31 -2.68 2.61 -1.64
CA SER A 31 -3.73 3.51 -2.14
C SER A 31 -4.31 4.37 -1.03
N LYS A 32 -4.49 5.67 -1.31
CA LYS A 32 -5.17 6.60 -0.39
C LYS A 32 -6.68 6.39 -0.32
N THR A 33 -7.25 5.73 -1.32
CA THR A 33 -8.68 5.43 -1.42
C THR A 33 -8.96 3.94 -1.27
N TYR A 34 -8.13 3.23 -0.48
CA TYR A 34 -8.31 1.79 -0.25
C TYR A 34 -9.75 1.48 0.17
N PRO A 35 -10.43 0.47 -0.43
CA PRO A 35 -9.90 -0.62 -1.25
C PRO A 35 -9.78 -0.34 -2.76
N PHE A 36 -10.10 0.87 -3.22
CA PHE A 36 -10.06 1.22 -4.64
C PHE A 36 -8.69 1.69 -5.08
N CYS A 37 -8.35 1.47 -6.35
CA CYS A 37 -7.07 1.90 -6.91
C CYS A 37 -7.12 3.36 -7.39
N ASP A 38 -6.30 4.21 -6.76
CA ASP A 38 -6.02 5.62 -7.09
C ASP A 38 -4.77 5.82 -7.98
N ALA A 39 -4.23 4.74 -8.56
CA ALA A 39 -2.98 4.70 -9.34
C ALA A 39 -1.67 4.88 -8.54
N SER A 40 -1.73 4.94 -7.21
CA SER A 40 -0.53 4.99 -6.33
C SER A 40 0.40 3.78 -6.50
N HIS A 41 -0.11 2.65 -7.00
CA HIS A 41 0.67 1.47 -7.37
C HIS A 41 1.81 1.75 -8.38
N SER A 42 1.76 2.87 -9.10
CA SER A 42 2.85 3.27 -9.99
C SER A 42 4.15 3.54 -9.22
N LYS A 43 4.04 3.92 -7.94
CA LYS A 43 5.17 4.13 -7.03
C LYS A 43 5.78 2.83 -6.52
N THR A 44 5.22 1.65 -6.79
CA THR A 44 5.74 0.36 -6.25
C THR A 44 6.50 -0.45 -7.31
N LYS A 45 6.64 0.05 -8.54
CA LYS A 45 7.19 -0.71 -9.67
C LYS A 45 8.70 -0.97 -9.58
N ASP A 46 9.41 -0.10 -8.88
CA ASP A 46 10.87 -0.11 -8.72
C ASP A 46 11.32 -0.78 -7.41
N GLU A 47 10.41 -1.37 -6.64
CA GLU A 47 10.73 -2.02 -5.36
C GLU A 47 11.59 -3.28 -5.52
N GLY A 48 11.62 -3.88 -6.71
CA GLY A 48 12.56 -4.97 -7.04
C GLY A 48 12.51 -6.18 -6.09
N GLY A 49 11.40 -6.39 -5.37
CA GLY A 49 11.26 -7.44 -4.36
C GLY A 49 11.84 -7.13 -2.98
N GLN A 50 12.24 -5.89 -2.73
CA GLN A 50 12.65 -5.41 -1.41
C GLN A 50 11.43 -5.13 -0.52
N LEU A 51 11.62 -5.25 0.80
CA LEU A 51 10.62 -4.79 1.77
C LEU A 51 10.66 -3.28 1.84
N CYS A 52 9.63 -2.62 1.30
CA CYS A 52 9.46 -1.18 1.38
C CYS A 52 8.41 -0.85 2.44
N CYS A 53 8.72 0.11 3.32
CA CYS A 53 7.75 0.69 4.23
C CYS A 53 7.26 2.03 3.73
N TYR A 54 6.00 2.30 4.04
CA TYR A 54 5.29 3.50 3.65
C TYR A 54 4.66 4.13 4.88
N ASP A 55 4.69 5.46 4.95
CA ASP A 55 3.90 6.19 5.94
C ASP A 55 2.41 6.21 5.58
N LYS A 56 1.60 6.79 6.46
CA LYS A 56 0.16 7.00 6.25
C LYS A 56 -0.18 7.90 5.05
N GLU A 57 0.78 8.70 4.59
CA GLU A 57 0.61 9.60 3.45
C GLU A 57 1.02 8.94 2.10
N GLY A 58 1.56 7.71 2.15
CA GLY A 58 2.01 6.95 0.99
C GLY A 58 3.39 7.40 0.46
N ASN A 59 4.23 7.97 1.33
CA ASN A 59 5.64 8.24 1.05
C ASN A 59 6.49 7.06 1.52
N ARG A 60 7.56 6.76 0.77
CA ARG A 60 8.51 5.72 1.17
C ARG A 60 9.36 6.20 2.33
N LEU A 61 9.51 5.35 3.32
CA LEU A 61 10.41 5.60 4.44
C LEU A 61 11.80 5.09 4.10
N SER A 62 12.81 5.92 4.36
CA SER A 62 14.20 5.46 4.42
C SER A 62 14.43 4.56 5.65
N SER A 63 15.53 3.82 5.64
CA SER A 63 15.95 2.97 6.76
C SER A 63 16.06 3.74 8.08
N ASP A 64 16.49 4.99 8.04
CA ASP A 64 16.65 5.85 9.22
C ASP A 64 15.31 6.42 9.70
N GLU A 65 14.37 6.69 8.79
CA GLU A 65 13.03 7.19 9.11
C GLU A 65 12.12 6.09 9.70
N TRP A 66 12.27 4.83 9.26
CA TRP A 66 11.57 3.70 9.87
C TRP A 66 11.90 3.63 11.37
N ALA A 67 13.18 3.66 11.72
CA ALA A 67 13.62 3.54 13.12
C ALA A 67 12.97 4.62 14.02
N TYR A 68 12.66 5.80 13.47
CA TYR A 68 12.04 6.90 14.19
C TYR A 68 10.51 6.79 14.34
N GLN A 69 9.81 6.12 13.40
CA GLN A 69 8.36 5.92 13.48
C GLN A 69 7.96 4.82 14.48
N ASN A 70 8.85 3.86 14.75
CA ASN A 70 8.61 2.77 15.70
C ASN A 70 8.34 3.25 17.14
N ASP A 71 8.82 4.43 17.53
CA ASP A 71 8.70 4.92 18.92
C ASP A 71 7.49 5.84 19.18
N LYS A 72 6.76 6.29 18.15
CA LYS A 72 5.64 7.24 18.34
C LYS A 72 4.28 6.80 17.81
N GLU A 73 4.20 5.95 16.78
CA GLU A 73 2.90 5.59 16.18
C GLU A 73 2.49 4.12 16.42
N ILE A 74 3.37 3.26 16.97
CA ILE A 74 3.04 1.85 17.29
C ILE A 74 2.43 1.66 18.69
N THR A 75 2.63 2.60 19.60
CA THR A 75 2.13 2.52 20.99
C THR A 75 0.77 3.16 21.22
N ASP A 76 0.25 3.94 20.26
CA ASP A 76 -1.03 4.66 20.38
C ASP A 76 -2.15 4.02 19.51
N VAL A 77 -2.31 2.69 19.59
CA VAL A 77 -3.48 1.95 19.09
C VAL A 77 -4.07 1.06 20.17
#